data_AF-A0A0R3P288-F1
#
_entry.id   AF-A0A0R3P288-F1
#
_cell.length_a   1.000
_cell.length_b   1.000
_cell.length_c   1.000
_cell.angle_alpha   90.00
_cell.angle_beta   90.00
_cell.angle_gamma   90.00
#
_symmetry.space_group_name_H-M   'P 1'
#
loop_
_entity.id
_entity.type
_entity.pdbx_description
1 polymer ?
#
loop_
_entity_poly.entity_id
_entity_poly.type
_entity_poly.pdbx_seq_one_letter_code
_entity_poly.pdbx_strand_id
1 'polypeptide(L)'
;MGKNKRKNKQQQQQSPSLVQTPTQTQSEAASGSASGTTSASGSAAGNQTSESHIAQDKNKIDGKRFPSLSGQRGELNALVVRLLELVAMQPANPNEEWKQYVELQLQLQRIMVLEEPLQKAVCLDATDDQSRQAKVTAFSEWAKAGGVKTDCLEIAIFPGYQLGLRATQDIAAEQPVLSVPRTLIFSEEHLPETDRKLFCNFPLLTNFNLAYALVIEKVRGPDSVWRPYIDVLPARYNTVLYFSIEQMQRLRGTAACTSALRQCRVIARQYANMYKCAHIRPDASSASSMGVLFTQHGLCYELYRSRIAPKTLCYDCSFNMVCTC
;
A
#
# COMPACT_ATOMS: atom_id res chain seq x y z
N MET A 1 -2.53 59.99 -15.03
CA MET A 1 -2.23 58.72 -14.35
C MET A 1 -2.91 57.61 -15.16
N GLY A 2 -2.20 56.88 -16.02
CA GLY A 2 -1.57 55.58 -15.69
C GLY A 2 -2.66 54.54 -15.35
N LYS A 3 -2.89 53.44 -16.09
CA LYS A 3 -1.96 52.56 -16.81
C LYS A 3 -2.65 51.80 -17.95
N ASN A 4 -1.81 51.48 -18.94
CA ASN A 4 -2.08 50.85 -20.22
C ASN A 4 -2.68 49.43 -20.15
N LYS A 5 -3.67 49.19 -21.01
CA LYS A 5 -4.11 47.88 -21.50
C LYS A 5 -3.17 47.47 -22.65
N ARG A 6 -2.38 46.40 -22.49
CA ARG A 6 -1.61 45.79 -23.60
C ARG A 6 -2.13 44.37 -23.87
N LYS A 7 -2.67 44.20 -25.07
CA LYS A 7 -2.86 42.93 -25.78
C LYS A 7 -1.49 42.36 -26.16
N ASN A 8 -1.33 41.04 -26.10
CA ASN A 8 -0.29 40.29 -26.82
C ASN A 8 -0.87 38.90 -27.12
N LYS A 9 -1.35 38.62 -28.34
CA LYS A 9 -0.64 38.22 -29.57
C LYS A 9 0.04 36.84 -29.41
N GLN A 10 -0.67 35.82 -29.92
CA GLN A 10 -0.16 34.51 -30.26
C GLN A 10 0.91 34.64 -31.35
N GLN A 11 2.02 33.94 -31.18
CA GLN A 11 2.97 33.66 -32.26
C GLN A 11 3.47 32.23 -32.11
N GLN A 12 3.13 31.44 -33.13
CA GLN A 12 3.69 30.13 -33.43
C GLN A 12 5.19 30.24 -33.70
N GLN A 13 5.96 29.28 -33.20
CA GLN A 13 7.24 28.88 -33.77
C GLN A 13 7.25 27.36 -33.94
N GLN A 14 7.39 26.93 -35.19
CA GLN A 14 7.75 25.60 -35.63
C GLN A 14 9.28 25.50 -35.74
N SER A 15 9.82 24.29 -35.52
CA SER A 15 10.85 23.57 -36.33
C SER A 15 11.54 22.48 -35.46
N PRO A 16 12.36 21.54 -36.00
CA PRO A 16 12.05 20.55 -37.03
C PRO A 16 12.50 19.10 -36.63
N SER A 17 12.34 18.20 -37.61
CA SER A 17 12.42 16.73 -37.69
C SER A 17 13.79 16.04 -37.49
N LEU A 18 13.78 14.73 -37.16
CA LEU A 18 14.73 13.66 -37.58
C LEU A 18 14.17 12.30 -37.07
N VAL A 19 13.52 11.45 -37.87
CA VAL A 19 14.04 10.42 -38.82
C VAL A 19 15.11 9.51 -38.22
N GLN A 20 14.75 8.25 -37.91
CA GLN A 20 15.59 7.06 -38.11
C GLN A 20 14.73 5.81 -38.40
N THR A 21 15.16 5.06 -39.42
CA THR A 21 14.64 3.77 -39.94
C THR A 21 15.70 2.69 -39.64
N PRO A 22 15.36 1.39 -39.59
CA PRO A 22 16.13 0.37 -38.88
C PRO A 22 17.13 -0.38 -39.78
N THR A 23 18.12 -1.03 -39.17
CA THR A 23 18.94 -2.09 -39.81
C THR A 23 19.55 -2.93 -38.69
N GLN A 24 19.38 -4.25 -38.65
CA GLN A 24 20.34 -5.31 -39.05
C GLN A 24 19.96 -6.58 -38.25
N THR A 25 20.19 -7.86 -38.58
CA THR A 25 20.71 -8.65 -39.70
C THR A 25 20.47 -10.13 -39.34
N GLN A 26 20.37 -11.02 -40.34
CA GLN A 26 20.25 -12.49 -40.22
C GLN A 26 21.61 -13.20 -40.02
N SER A 27 21.59 -14.39 -39.39
CA SER A 27 22.43 -15.58 -39.67
C SER A 27 21.96 -16.72 -38.73
N GLU A 28 21.37 -17.85 -39.16
CA GLU A 28 21.98 -19.08 -39.74
C GLU A 28 23.22 -19.58 -38.95
N ALA A 29 23.48 -20.85 -38.64
CA ALA A 29 22.84 -22.16 -38.83
C ALA A 29 23.62 -23.18 -37.95
N ALA A 30 23.06 -24.36 -37.63
CA ALA A 30 23.75 -25.67 -37.73
C ALA A 30 22.96 -26.82 -37.05
N SER A 31 22.80 -27.87 -37.83
CA SER A 31 22.16 -29.17 -37.61
C SER A 31 23.05 -30.18 -36.88
N GLY A 32 22.43 -31.17 -36.23
CA GLY A 32 23.10 -32.39 -35.76
C GLY A 32 22.10 -33.51 -35.49
N SER A 33 21.87 -34.35 -36.50
CA SER A 33 21.08 -35.59 -36.47
C SER A 33 21.92 -36.78 -35.98
N ALA A 34 21.34 -37.68 -35.17
CA ALA A 34 21.76 -39.08 -35.11
C ALA A 34 20.59 -39.99 -34.68
N SER A 35 20.30 -40.94 -35.56
CA SER A 35 19.36 -42.06 -35.46
C SER A 35 19.87 -43.20 -34.58
N GLY A 36 18.96 -43.95 -33.94
CA GLY A 36 19.26 -45.23 -33.30
C GLY A 36 18.00 -46.02 -32.96
N THR A 37 17.57 -46.85 -33.89
CA THR A 37 16.53 -47.90 -33.77
C THR A 37 17.04 -49.09 -32.97
N THR A 38 16.21 -49.71 -32.10
CA THR A 38 15.97 -51.18 -32.01
C THR A 38 15.05 -51.58 -30.83
N SER A 39 13.87 -52.14 -31.18
CA SER A 39 13.21 -53.36 -30.63
C SER A 39 13.24 -53.71 -29.13
N ALA A 40 12.07 -53.92 -28.51
CA ALA A 40 11.45 -55.26 -28.32
C ALA A 40 10.39 -55.29 -27.18
N SER A 41 9.21 -55.80 -27.54
CA SER A 41 8.21 -56.59 -26.79
C SER A 41 8.26 -56.71 -25.25
N GLY A 42 7.09 -56.53 -24.61
CA GLY A 42 6.78 -57.09 -23.30
C GLY A 42 5.45 -56.62 -22.71
N SER A 43 4.43 -57.47 -22.79
CA SER A 43 3.03 -57.25 -22.35
C SER A 43 2.84 -57.05 -20.84
N ALA A 44 1.84 -56.25 -20.46
CA ALA A 44 0.65 -56.66 -19.68
C ALA A 44 0.18 -55.65 -18.61
N ALA A 45 -1.12 -55.32 -18.71
CA ALA A 45 -2.07 -55.02 -17.65
C ALA A 45 -1.98 -53.66 -16.89
N GLY A 46 -2.73 -52.69 -17.42
CA GLY A 46 -3.89 -52.10 -16.72
C GLY A 46 -3.62 -51.05 -15.64
N ASN A 47 -3.89 -49.78 -15.95
CA ASN A 47 -5.13 -49.15 -15.48
C ASN A 47 -5.36 -47.79 -16.12
N GLN A 48 -6.63 -47.47 -16.35
CA GLN A 48 -7.12 -46.19 -16.86
C GLN A 48 -6.78 -45.07 -15.87
N THR A 49 -6.12 -44.02 -16.34
CA THR A 49 -6.23 -42.64 -15.80
C THR A 49 -5.42 -41.71 -16.69
N SER A 50 -6.08 -40.71 -17.28
CA SER A 50 -5.59 -39.32 -17.46
C SER A 50 -6.28 -38.69 -18.66
N GLU A 51 -7.13 -37.70 -18.42
CA GLU A 51 -7.15 -36.46 -19.21
C GLU A 51 -8.00 -35.41 -18.48
N SER A 52 -7.45 -34.82 -17.42
CA SER A 52 -7.81 -33.46 -16.96
C SER A 52 -6.87 -32.98 -15.86
N HIS A 53 -5.62 -32.70 -16.19
CA HIS A 53 -4.72 -31.98 -15.27
C HIS A 53 -3.94 -30.91 -16.02
N ILE A 54 -4.60 -29.81 -16.38
CA ILE A 54 -3.96 -28.49 -16.45
C ILE A 54 -4.99 -27.43 -16.07
N ALA A 55 -5.03 -27.04 -14.80
CA ALA A 55 -5.30 -25.68 -14.32
C ALA A 55 -5.68 -25.71 -12.84
N GLN A 56 -4.71 -25.83 -11.95
CA GLN A 56 -4.82 -25.36 -10.56
C GLN A 56 -3.47 -25.53 -9.87
N ASP A 57 -2.55 -24.59 -10.09
CA ASP A 57 -1.44 -24.41 -9.15
C ASP A 57 -0.81 -23.02 -9.26
N LYS A 58 -1.44 -22.02 -8.62
CA LYS A 58 -0.85 -20.68 -8.36
C LYS A 58 -1.26 -20.11 -7.00
N ASN A 59 -1.65 -20.95 -6.04
CA ASN A 59 -1.98 -20.53 -4.68
C ASN A 59 -0.88 -20.95 -3.70
N LYS A 60 0.19 -20.16 -3.59
CA LYS A 60 1.11 -20.25 -2.46
C LYS A 60 1.91 -18.95 -2.29
N ILE A 61 1.44 -18.11 -1.36
CA ILE A 61 2.26 -17.14 -0.62
C ILE A 61 1.86 -17.38 0.83
N ASP A 62 2.68 -18.18 1.53
CA ASP A 62 2.42 -18.83 2.81
C ASP A 62 1.10 -19.62 2.90
N GLY A 63 1.07 -20.75 3.62
CA GLY A 63 -0.12 -21.61 3.75
C GLY A 63 -1.36 -20.98 4.42
N LYS A 64 -1.48 -19.65 4.50
CA LYS A 64 -2.63 -18.94 5.07
C LYS A 64 -3.68 -18.65 4.00
N ARG A 65 -4.68 -19.54 3.89
CA ARG A 65 -5.92 -19.23 3.18
C ARG A 65 -6.66 -18.15 3.98
N PHE A 66 -6.76 -16.94 3.45
CA PHE A 66 -7.51 -15.87 4.10
C PHE A 66 -8.99 -16.27 4.28
N PRO A 67 -9.63 -15.87 5.40
CA PRO A 67 -11.04 -16.14 5.62
C PRO A 67 -11.90 -15.66 4.45
N SER A 68 -12.70 -16.56 3.88
CA SER A 68 -13.64 -16.19 2.82
C SER A 68 -14.85 -15.48 3.44
N LEU A 69 -15.06 -14.21 3.10
CA LEU A 69 -16.24 -13.44 3.50
C LEU A 69 -17.45 -13.69 2.58
N SER A 70 -17.60 -14.89 2.00
CA SER A 70 -18.63 -15.16 0.99
C SER A 70 -20.06 -14.89 1.50
N GLY A 71 -20.37 -15.23 2.75
CA GLY A 71 -21.69 -14.98 3.35
C GLY A 71 -22.00 -13.50 3.63
N GLN A 72 -20.98 -12.65 3.77
CA GLN A 72 -21.11 -11.22 4.11
C GLN A 72 -20.86 -10.32 2.89
N ARG A 73 -20.40 -10.89 1.77
CA ARG A 73 -19.97 -10.16 0.57
C ARG A 73 -21.08 -9.31 -0.04
N GLY A 74 -22.32 -9.81 -0.06
CA GLY A 74 -23.46 -9.04 -0.56
C GLY A 74 -23.70 -7.76 0.24
N GLU A 75 -23.65 -7.86 1.57
CA GLU A 75 -23.79 -6.71 2.46
C GLU A 75 -22.61 -5.74 2.33
N LEU A 76 -21.37 -6.24 2.29
CA LEU A 76 -20.18 -5.42 2.07
C LEU A 76 -20.23 -4.67 0.74
N ASN A 77 -20.61 -5.35 -0.36
CA ASN A 77 -20.77 -4.71 -1.66
C ASN A 77 -21.77 -3.55 -1.59
N ALA A 78 -22.92 -3.75 -0.92
CA ALA A 78 -23.94 -2.70 -0.75
C ALA A 78 -23.44 -1.53 0.11
N LEU A 79 -22.71 -1.81 1.20
CA LEU A 79 -22.10 -0.78 2.06
C LEU A 79 -21.06 0.05 1.28
N VAL A 80 -20.22 -0.60 0.49
CA VAL A 80 -19.17 0.06 -0.31
C VAL A 80 -19.77 0.93 -1.41
N VAL A 81 -20.82 0.47 -2.08
CA VAL A 81 -21.54 1.27 -3.08
C VAL A 81 -22.16 2.51 -2.44
N ARG A 82 -22.87 2.35 -1.31
CA ARG A 82 -23.42 3.49 -0.54
C ARG A 82 -22.34 4.45 -0.06
N LEU A 83 -21.20 3.92 0.39
CA LEU A 83 -20.06 4.74 0.80
C LEU A 83 -19.52 5.56 -0.38
N LEU A 84 -19.40 4.97 -1.58
CA LEU A 84 -18.98 5.69 -2.79
C LEU A 84 -19.95 6.80 -3.19
N GLU A 85 -21.26 6.53 -3.11
CA GLU A 85 -22.30 7.54 -3.36
C GLU A 85 -22.21 8.68 -2.35
N LEU A 86 -22.08 8.35 -1.06
CA LEU A 86 -21.96 9.33 0.03
C LEU A 86 -20.76 10.26 -0.16
N VAL A 87 -19.57 9.71 -0.48
CA VAL A 87 -18.34 10.51 -0.62
C VAL A 87 -18.24 11.24 -1.96
N ALA A 88 -19.06 10.88 -2.96
CA ALA A 88 -19.14 11.61 -4.22
C ALA A 88 -19.84 12.96 -4.06
N MET A 89 -20.80 13.05 -3.14
CA MET A 89 -21.53 14.28 -2.84
C MET A 89 -20.60 15.32 -2.18
N GLN A 90 -20.61 16.56 -2.71
CA GLN A 90 -19.94 17.68 -2.06
C GLN A 90 -20.90 18.35 -1.08
N PRO A 91 -20.55 18.46 0.21
CA PRO A 91 -21.41 19.15 1.18
C PRO A 91 -21.43 20.65 0.90
N ALA A 92 -22.60 21.28 0.97
CA ALA A 92 -22.74 22.71 0.68
C ALA A 92 -22.35 23.60 1.86
N ASN A 93 -22.40 23.06 3.08
CA ASN A 93 -22.14 23.81 4.32
C ASN A 93 -21.52 22.91 5.42
N PRO A 94 -20.94 23.50 6.48
CA PRO A 94 -20.29 22.73 7.55
C PRO A 94 -21.20 21.75 8.30
N ASN A 95 -22.51 22.01 8.36
CA ASN A 95 -23.45 21.10 9.02
C ASN A 95 -23.72 19.86 8.18
N GLU A 96 -23.81 20.01 6.86
CA GLU A 96 -23.87 18.89 5.92
C GLU A 96 -22.57 18.10 5.89
N GLU A 97 -21.41 18.77 5.93
CA GLU A 97 -20.11 18.11 6.02
C GLU A 97 -20.01 17.24 7.28
N TRP A 98 -20.50 17.75 8.41
CA TRP A 98 -20.58 16.99 9.66
C TRP A 98 -21.53 15.79 9.56
N LYS A 99 -22.74 15.97 9.01
CA LYS A 99 -23.69 14.88 8.80
C LYS A 99 -23.11 13.78 7.89
N GLN A 100 -22.46 14.19 6.79
CA GLN A 100 -21.77 13.29 5.88
C GLN A 100 -20.67 12.51 6.61
N TYR A 101 -19.89 13.16 7.47
CA TYR A 101 -18.85 12.48 8.26
C TYR A 101 -19.43 11.45 9.23
N VAL A 102 -20.49 11.79 9.97
CA VAL A 102 -21.12 10.85 10.91
C VAL A 102 -21.63 9.62 10.16
N GLU A 103 -22.33 9.80 9.05
CA GLU A 103 -22.80 8.70 8.22
C GLU A 103 -21.63 7.86 7.69
N LEU A 104 -20.57 8.51 7.18
CA LEU A 104 -19.35 7.85 6.71
C LEU A 104 -18.72 6.98 7.80
N GLN A 105 -18.65 7.47 9.04
CA GLN A 105 -18.09 6.71 10.16
C GLN A 105 -18.95 5.49 10.49
N LEU A 106 -20.28 5.61 10.49
CA LEU A 106 -21.19 4.48 10.74
C LEU A 106 -21.04 3.39 9.66
N GLN A 107 -20.96 3.78 8.39
CA GLN A 107 -20.74 2.85 7.28
C GLN A 107 -19.39 2.13 7.43
N LEU A 108 -18.31 2.86 7.72
CA LEU A 108 -16.97 2.28 7.92
C LEU A 108 -16.91 1.34 9.13
N GLN A 109 -17.56 1.69 10.25
CA GLN A 109 -17.65 0.81 11.41
C GLN A 109 -18.36 -0.50 11.06
N ARG A 110 -19.44 -0.45 10.28
CA ARG A 110 -20.14 -1.66 9.83
C ARG A 110 -19.26 -2.50 8.91
N ILE A 111 -18.55 -1.88 7.97
CA ILE A 111 -17.57 -2.57 7.10
C ILE A 111 -16.50 -3.25 7.97
N MET A 112 -15.95 -2.56 8.97
CA MET A 112 -14.93 -3.12 9.85
C MET A 112 -15.43 -4.33 10.64
N VAL A 113 -16.69 -4.33 11.10
CA VAL A 113 -17.28 -5.48 11.80
C VAL A 113 -17.39 -6.69 10.88
N LEU A 114 -17.84 -6.49 9.64
CA LEU A 114 -17.93 -7.58 8.66
C LEU A 114 -16.53 -8.08 8.24
N GLU A 115 -15.53 -7.21 8.21
CA GLU A 115 -14.16 -7.57 7.84
C GLU A 115 -13.32 -8.11 9.02
N GLU A 116 -13.87 -8.22 10.23
CA GLU A 116 -13.16 -8.68 11.42
C GLU A 116 -12.37 -10.00 11.21
N PRO A 117 -12.91 -11.03 10.50
CA PRO A 117 -12.14 -12.25 10.23
C PRO A 117 -10.88 -11.99 9.39
N LEU A 118 -10.98 -11.12 8.37
CA LEU A 118 -9.82 -10.73 7.55
C LEU A 118 -8.82 -9.91 8.37
N GLN A 119 -9.32 -8.98 9.19
CA GLN A 119 -8.48 -8.16 10.07
C GLN A 119 -7.66 -9.05 11.02
N LYS A 120 -8.28 -10.05 11.63
CA LYS A 120 -7.55 -11.01 12.49
C LYS A 120 -6.50 -11.80 11.73
N ALA A 121 -6.68 -12.04 10.44
CA ALA A 121 -5.71 -12.77 9.62
C ALA A 121 -4.52 -11.91 9.16
N VAL A 122 -4.74 -10.60 8.90
CA VAL A 122 -3.75 -9.71 8.24
C VAL A 122 -3.17 -8.65 9.18
N CYS A 123 -3.89 -8.29 10.24
CA CYS A 123 -3.47 -7.33 11.27
C CYS A 123 -3.07 -8.04 12.56
N LEU A 124 -2.30 -9.13 12.47
CA LEU A 124 -1.75 -9.90 13.59
C LEU A 124 -0.67 -9.13 14.41
N ASP A 125 -0.56 -7.82 14.21
CA ASP A 125 0.56 -7.06 14.76
C ASP A 125 0.43 -6.97 16.28
N ALA A 126 1.59 -7.01 16.93
CA ALA A 126 1.88 -6.51 18.26
C ALA A 126 1.06 -5.23 18.53
N THR A 127 -0.04 -5.34 19.27
CA THR A 127 -0.93 -4.21 19.58
C THR A 127 -0.37 -3.31 20.66
N ASP A 128 0.68 -3.76 21.34
CA ASP A 128 1.32 -3.07 22.46
C ASP A 128 2.81 -2.76 22.17
N ASP A 129 3.31 -1.73 22.83
CA ASP A 129 4.69 -1.27 22.62
C ASP A 129 5.74 -2.28 23.10
N GLN A 130 5.39 -3.18 24.04
CA GLN A 130 6.32 -4.18 24.56
C GLN A 130 6.59 -5.29 23.53
N SER A 131 5.53 -5.76 22.85
CA SER A 131 5.67 -6.72 21.77
C SER A 131 6.35 -6.11 20.54
N ARG A 132 6.22 -4.80 20.30
CA ARG A 132 7.03 -4.08 19.30
C ARG A 132 8.50 -3.97 19.73
N GLN A 133 8.78 -3.63 20.99
CA GLN A 133 10.13 -3.56 21.53
C GLN A 133 10.87 -4.90 21.39
N ALA A 134 10.17 -6.04 21.52
CA ALA A 134 10.76 -7.36 21.28
C ALA A 134 11.29 -7.56 19.85
N LYS A 135 10.78 -6.81 18.86
CA LYS A 135 11.21 -6.87 17.45
C LYS A 135 12.30 -5.85 17.10
N VAL A 136 12.59 -4.91 18.00
CA VAL A 136 13.58 -3.84 17.79
C VAL A 136 14.98 -4.38 17.56
N THR A 137 15.36 -5.47 18.23
CA THR A 137 16.67 -6.10 18.05
C THR A 137 16.86 -6.58 16.61
N ALA A 138 15.89 -7.33 16.07
CA ALA A 138 15.92 -7.81 14.69
C ALA A 138 15.93 -6.66 13.68
N PHE A 139 15.16 -5.60 13.94
CA PHE A 139 15.21 -4.38 13.13
C PHE A 139 16.59 -3.72 13.14
N SER A 140 17.20 -3.60 14.32
CA SER A 140 18.52 -2.96 14.49
C SER A 140 19.63 -3.75 13.79
N GLU A 141 19.58 -5.08 13.86
CA GLU A 141 20.51 -5.96 13.15
C GLU A 141 20.36 -5.85 11.63
N TRP A 142 19.12 -5.88 11.12
CA TRP A 142 18.81 -5.68 9.71
C TRP A 142 19.28 -4.30 9.21
N ALA A 143 19.02 -3.24 9.98
CA ALA A 143 19.44 -1.87 9.65
C ALA A 143 20.96 -1.75 9.59
N LYS A 144 21.68 -2.29 10.59
CA LYS A 144 23.15 -2.32 10.61
C LYS A 144 23.71 -3.09 9.42
N ALA A 145 23.14 -4.26 9.11
CA ALA A 145 23.57 -5.07 7.97
C ALA A 145 23.39 -4.34 6.63
N GLY A 146 22.34 -3.53 6.48
CA GLY A 146 22.15 -2.70 5.29
C GLY A 146 22.89 -1.35 5.31
N GLY A 147 23.76 -1.11 6.30
CA GLY A 147 24.67 0.04 6.35
C GLY A 147 24.17 1.26 7.12
N VAL A 148 23.12 1.14 7.93
CA VAL A 148 22.68 2.22 8.84
C VAL A 148 23.70 2.37 9.96
N LYS A 149 24.10 3.62 10.23
CA LYS A 149 25.00 3.98 11.34
C LYS A 149 24.20 4.63 12.47
N THR A 150 24.28 4.07 13.67
CA THR A 150 23.53 4.50 14.87
C THR A 150 24.37 4.37 16.16
N ASP A 151 25.67 4.67 16.11
CA ASP A 151 26.61 4.29 17.17
C ASP A 151 26.32 4.92 18.54
N CYS A 152 25.68 6.09 18.55
CA CYS A 152 25.33 6.84 19.76
C CYS A 152 23.83 6.75 20.15
N LEU A 153 23.07 5.89 19.48
CA LEU A 153 21.61 5.82 19.61
C LEU A 153 21.14 4.41 19.89
N GLU A 154 20.10 4.30 20.71
CA GLU A 154 19.33 3.09 20.91
C GLU A 154 17.82 3.38 20.80
N ILE A 155 17.03 2.35 20.53
CA ILE A 155 15.57 2.45 20.47
C ILE A 155 14.99 2.02 21.81
N ALA A 156 14.22 2.92 22.43
CA ALA A 156 13.62 2.72 23.73
C ALA A 156 12.17 3.20 23.78
N ILE A 157 11.38 2.69 24.73
CA ILE A 157 10.02 3.17 25.01
C ILE A 157 10.10 4.42 25.90
N PHE A 158 9.43 5.48 25.46
CA PHE A 158 9.22 6.70 26.21
C PHE A 158 7.74 6.81 26.62
N PRO A 159 7.44 6.97 27.92
CA PRO A 159 6.07 7.19 28.38
C PRO A 159 5.40 8.35 27.65
N GLY A 160 4.24 8.11 27.04
CA GLY A 160 3.49 9.11 26.26
C GLY A 160 3.91 9.27 24.79
N TYR A 161 5.09 8.78 24.39
CA TYR A 161 5.63 8.92 23.03
C TYR A 161 5.90 7.58 22.31
N GLN A 162 5.71 6.45 22.99
CA GLN A 162 5.97 5.08 22.49
C GLN A 162 7.47 4.86 22.18
N LEU A 163 7.81 4.08 21.14
CA LEU A 163 9.19 3.89 20.71
C LEU A 163 9.80 5.19 20.16
N GLY A 164 10.98 5.54 20.67
CA GLY A 164 11.79 6.66 20.23
C GLY A 164 13.28 6.34 20.26
N LEU A 165 14.10 7.32 19.91
CA LEU A 165 15.56 7.22 19.95
C LEU A 165 16.08 7.83 21.25
N ARG A 166 16.89 7.06 21.99
CA ARG A 166 17.60 7.50 23.19
C ARG A 166 19.08 7.60 22.88
N ALA A 167 19.72 8.69 23.29
CA ALA A 167 21.17 8.80 23.22
C ALA A 167 21.82 7.91 24.28
N THR A 168 22.87 7.19 23.91
CA THR A 168 23.67 6.34 24.82
C THR A 168 24.89 7.06 25.39
N GLN A 169 25.22 8.23 24.83
CA GLN A 169 26.34 9.07 25.20
C GLN A 169 26.02 10.54 24.87
N ASP A 170 26.83 11.47 25.36
CA ASP A 170 26.69 12.88 25.02
C ASP A 170 26.94 13.11 23.52
N ILE A 171 26.09 13.93 22.92
CA ILE A 171 26.12 14.26 21.49
C ILE A 171 26.37 15.76 21.38
N ALA A 172 27.45 16.13 20.69
CA ALA A 172 27.73 17.54 20.41
C ALA A 172 26.80 18.09 19.33
N ALA A 173 26.56 19.41 19.33
CA ALA A 173 25.85 20.06 18.24
C ALA A 173 26.57 19.80 16.90
N GLU A 174 25.79 19.63 15.82
CA GLU A 174 26.28 19.31 14.45
C GLU A 174 26.99 17.95 14.29
N GLN A 175 27.01 17.11 15.32
CA GLN A 175 27.53 15.75 15.20
C GLN A 175 26.54 14.87 14.41
N PRO A 176 26.99 14.12 13.37
CA PRO A 176 26.12 13.17 12.68
C PRO A 176 25.78 11.99 13.59
N VAL A 177 24.50 11.84 13.93
CA VAL A 177 23.99 10.80 14.85
C VAL A 177 23.38 9.60 14.14
N LEU A 178 22.88 9.80 12.92
CA LEU A 178 22.16 8.80 12.13
C LEU A 178 22.47 8.98 10.65
N SER A 179 22.81 7.88 9.97
CA SER A 179 22.95 7.85 8.51
C SER A 179 22.20 6.64 7.96
N VAL A 180 21.30 6.84 7.00
CA VAL A 180 20.50 5.79 6.38
C VAL A 180 20.82 5.73 4.88
N PRO A 181 21.36 4.61 4.37
CA PRO A 181 21.58 4.42 2.94
C PRO A 181 20.27 4.48 2.15
N ARG A 182 20.30 5.05 0.94
CA ARG A 182 19.12 5.18 0.08
C ARG A 182 18.46 3.84 -0.26
N THR A 183 19.24 2.77 -0.31
CA THR A 183 18.77 1.39 -0.52
C THR A 183 17.85 0.89 0.60
N LEU A 184 17.94 1.47 1.81
CA LEU A 184 17.08 1.18 2.95
C LEU A 184 15.94 2.20 3.12
N ILE A 185 15.72 3.08 2.14
CA ILE A 185 14.53 3.93 2.09
C ILE A 185 13.44 3.17 1.33
N PHE A 186 12.34 2.87 2.03
CA PHE A 186 11.21 2.19 1.42
C PHE A 186 10.52 3.08 0.38
N SER A 187 10.38 2.54 -0.83
CA SER A 187 9.80 3.20 -2.00
C SER A 187 9.09 2.17 -2.88
N GLU A 188 8.22 2.65 -3.76
CA GLU A 188 7.51 1.80 -4.73
C GLU A 188 8.44 1.17 -5.79
N GLU A 189 9.69 1.63 -5.90
CA GLU A 189 10.67 1.12 -6.87
C GLU A 189 11.20 -0.27 -6.50
N HIS A 190 11.12 -0.64 -5.21
CA HIS A 190 11.56 -1.94 -4.71
C HIS A 190 10.56 -3.06 -4.97
N LEU A 191 9.36 -2.73 -5.45
CA LEU A 191 8.38 -3.73 -5.83
C LEU A 191 8.73 -4.36 -7.18
N PRO A 192 8.43 -5.66 -7.39
CA PRO A 192 8.56 -6.30 -8.69
C PRO A 192 7.83 -5.53 -9.79
N GLU A 193 8.37 -5.56 -11.02
CA GLU A 193 7.83 -4.79 -12.14
C GLU A 193 6.36 -5.13 -12.42
N THR A 194 5.93 -6.36 -12.17
CA THR A 194 4.53 -6.80 -12.26
C THR A 194 3.61 -6.00 -11.34
N ASP A 195 4.07 -5.76 -10.11
CA ASP A 195 3.29 -5.03 -9.12
C ASP A 195 3.38 -3.52 -9.39
N ARG A 196 4.54 -3.06 -9.85
CA ARG A 196 4.76 -1.65 -10.18
C ARG A 196 3.86 -1.18 -11.34
N LYS A 197 3.67 -2.02 -12.36
CA LYS A 197 2.78 -1.75 -13.51
C LYS A 197 1.33 -1.50 -13.10
N LEU A 198 0.91 -1.97 -11.92
CA LEU A 198 -0.43 -1.74 -11.40
C LEU A 198 -0.65 -0.29 -10.97
N PHE A 199 0.40 0.37 -10.48
CA PHE A 199 0.35 1.78 -10.08
C PHE A 199 0.39 2.74 -11.24
N CYS A 200 0.99 2.34 -12.38
CA CYS A 200 1.09 3.18 -13.58
C CYS A 200 -0.28 3.61 -14.10
N ASN A 201 -1.34 2.84 -13.84
CA ASN A 201 -2.70 3.17 -14.25
C ASN A 201 -3.38 4.21 -13.33
N PHE A 202 -2.77 4.56 -12.20
CA PHE A 202 -3.33 5.48 -11.20
C PHE A 202 -2.30 6.50 -10.68
N PRO A 203 -1.72 7.35 -11.55
CA PRO A 203 -0.63 8.27 -11.19
C PRO A 203 -1.02 9.36 -10.18
N LEU A 204 -2.32 9.61 -9.96
CA LEU A 204 -2.82 10.59 -8.99
C LEU A 204 -2.77 10.11 -7.52
N LEU A 205 -2.21 8.92 -7.27
CA LEU A 205 -2.24 8.20 -5.99
C LEU A 205 -0.85 7.90 -5.41
N THR A 206 0.15 8.77 -5.61
CA THR A 206 1.55 8.52 -5.18
C THR A 206 1.70 8.12 -3.70
N ASN A 207 1.06 8.82 -2.77
CA ASN A 207 1.07 8.46 -1.33
C ASN A 207 0.41 7.11 -1.03
N PHE A 208 -0.49 6.70 -1.92
CA PHE A 208 -1.28 5.48 -1.79
C PHE A 208 -0.56 4.28 -2.40
N ASN A 209 0.25 4.48 -3.45
CA ASN A 209 1.14 3.43 -3.97
C ASN A 209 2.09 2.92 -2.88
N LEU A 210 2.65 3.83 -2.10
CA LEU A 210 3.54 3.47 -0.99
C LEU A 210 2.80 2.74 0.14
N ALA A 211 1.59 3.18 0.49
CA ALA A 211 0.76 2.49 1.47
C ALA A 211 0.40 1.07 0.99
N TYR A 212 0.13 0.91 -0.30
CA TYR A 212 -0.14 -0.40 -0.88
C TYR A 212 1.11 -1.27 -0.98
N ALA A 213 2.26 -0.69 -1.31
CA ALA A 213 3.55 -1.39 -1.27
C ALA A 213 3.83 -1.96 0.12
N LEU A 214 3.54 -1.20 1.19
CA LEU A 214 3.63 -1.70 2.57
C LEU A 214 2.65 -2.84 2.85
N VAL A 215 1.46 -2.84 2.24
CA VAL A 215 0.50 -3.96 2.36
C VAL A 215 1.04 -5.21 1.68
N ILE A 216 1.53 -5.10 0.43
CA ILE A 216 2.10 -6.22 -0.32
C ILE A 216 3.27 -6.83 0.46
N GLU A 217 4.25 -6.01 0.87
CA GLU A 217 5.43 -6.47 1.60
C GLU A 217 5.07 -7.11 2.94
N LYS A 218 4.06 -6.59 3.64
CA LYS A 218 3.57 -7.22 4.87
C LYS A 218 3.06 -8.63 4.61
N VAL A 219 2.28 -8.80 3.54
CA VAL A 219 1.65 -10.10 3.23
C VAL A 219 2.66 -11.09 2.66
N ARG A 220 3.73 -10.63 2.02
CA ARG A 220 4.89 -11.47 1.67
C ARG A 220 5.55 -12.12 2.88
N GLY A 221 5.37 -11.55 4.08
CA GLY A 221 5.79 -12.15 5.33
C GLY A 221 7.29 -12.47 5.34
N PRO A 222 7.70 -13.75 5.52
CA PRO A 222 9.11 -14.14 5.60
C PRO A 222 9.92 -13.85 4.33
N ASP A 223 9.27 -13.77 3.17
CA ASP A 223 9.95 -13.50 1.90
C ASP A 223 10.27 -12.00 1.70
N SER A 224 9.74 -11.13 2.56
CA SER A 224 9.97 -9.69 2.50
C SER A 224 11.28 -9.29 3.17
N VAL A 225 12.17 -8.65 2.42
CA VAL A 225 13.37 -8.00 2.95
C VAL A 225 13.02 -6.87 3.92
N TRP A 226 11.85 -6.24 3.75
CA TRP A 226 11.37 -5.11 4.56
C TRP A 226 10.64 -5.53 5.84
N ARG A 227 10.47 -6.84 6.06
CA ARG A 227 9.77 -7.36 7.23
C ARG A 227 10.29 -6.77 8.56
N PRO A 228 11.61 -6.71 8.84
CA PRO A 228 12.09 -6.14 10.12
C PRO A 228 11.69 -4.68 10.32
N TYR A 229 11.61 -3.90 9.25
CA TYR A 229 11.11 -2.52 9.28
C TYR A 229 9.59 -2.46 9.51
N ILE A 230 8.82 -3.29 8.80
CA ILE A 230 7.36 -3.31 8.90
C ILE A 230 6.90 -3.79 10.28
N ASP A 231 7.63 -4.73 10.86
CA ASP A 231 7.33 -5.38 12.14
C ASP A 231 7.42 -4.43 13.36
N VAL A 232 8.24 -3.38 13.27
CA VAL A 232 8.38 -2.36 14.33
C VAL A 232 7.44 -1.17 14.17
N LEU A 233 6.71 -1.06 13.04
CA LEU A 233 5.75 0.02 12.83
C LEU A 233 4.60 -0.06 13.86
N PRO A 234 4.07 1.09 14.33
CA PRO A 234 2.88 1.10 15.17
C PRO A 234 1.67 0.45 14.48
N ALA A 235 0.90 -0.32 15.25
CA ALA A 235 -0.39 -0.87 14.80
C ALA A 235 -1.50 0.21 14.74
N ARG A 236 -1.37 1.26 15.57
CA ARG A 236 -2.30 2.37 15.67
C ARG A 236 -1.57 3.71 15.75
N TYR A 237 -2.22 4.75 15.25
CA TYR A 237 -1.68 6.11 15.17
C TYR A 237 -2.67 7.09 15.77
N ASN A 238 -2.17 8.23 16.26
CA ASN A 238 -3.00 9.32 16.78
C ASN A 238 -3.41 10.30 15.67
N THR A 239 -3.89 9.78 14.53
CA THR A 239 -4.41 10.60 13.43
C THR A 239 -5.93 10.69 13.51
N VAL A 240 -6.49 11.69 12.81
CA VAL A 240 -7.95 11.92 12.73
C VAL A 240 -8.73 10.69 12.18
N LEU A 241 -8.05 9.75 11.54
CA LEU A 241 -8.61 8.48 11.05
C LEU A 241 -8.95 7.49 12.17
N TYR A 242 -8.39 7.68 13.36
CA TYR A 242 -8.64 6.86 14.55
C TYR A 242 -9.53 7.56 15.57
N PHE A 243 -9.96 8.80 15.29
CA PHE A 243 -10.81 9.54 16.21
C PHE A 243 -12.24 9.00 16.20
N SER A 244 -12.83 8.88 17.39
CA SER A 244 -14.27 8.65 17.53
C SER A 244 -15.05 9.87 17.04
N ILE A 245 -16.35 9.69 16.81
CA ILE A 245 -17.25 10.81 16.46
C ILE A 245 -17.20 11.89 17.55
N GLU A 246 -17.17 11.50 18.83
CA GLU A 246 -17.07 12.43 19.96
C GLU A 246 -15.75 13.20 19.99
N GLN A 247 -14.63 12.53 19.68
CA GLN A 247 -13.33 13.19 19.58
C GLN A 247 -13.30 14.18 18.41
N MET A 248 -13.82 13.78 17.24
CA MET A 248 -13.94 14.67 16.08
C MET A 248 -14.87 15.86 16.35
N GLN A 249 -15.90 15.66 17.18
CA GLN A 249 -16.84 16.72 17.55
C GLN A 249 -16.16 17.86 18.30
N ARG A 250 -15.10 17.57 19.08
CA ARG A 250 -14.31 18.60 19.78
C ARG A 250 -13.56 19.54 18.83
N LEU A 251 -13.32 19.11 17.58
CA LEU A 251 -12.72 19.96 16.57
C LEU A 251 -13.73 20.90 15.91
N ARG A 252 -15.04 20.69 16.08
CA ARG A 252 -16.05 21.54 15.43
C ARG A 252 -15.89 23.01 15.85
N GLY A 253 -16.03 23.90 14.88
CA GLY A 253 -15.81 25.34 15.07
C GLY A 253 -14.36 25.77 14.93
N THR A 254 -13.40 24.83 14.83
CA THR A 254 -12.01 25.13 14.50
C THR A 254 -11.75 25.01 13.00
N ALA A 255 -10.71 25.68 12.51
CA ALA A 255 -10.27 25.56 11.12
C ALA A 255 -9.76 24.14 10.78
N ALA A 256 -9.31 23.37 11.77
CA ALA A 256 -8.79 22.01 11.57
C ALA A 256 -9.90 20.99 11.24
N CYS A 257 -11.15 21.26 11.62
CA CYS A 257 -12.27 20.34 11.44
C CYS A 257 -12.47 19.98 9.96
N THR A 258 -12.64 20.98 9.09
CA THR A 258 -12.89 20.77 7.66
C THR A 258 -11.76 19.98 7.00
N SER A 259 -10.50 20.25 7.34
CA SER A 259 -9.35 19.49 6.84
C SER A 259 -9.39 18.03 7.30
N ALA A 260 -9.70 17.77 8.57
CA ALA A 260 -9.84 16.43 9.12
C ALA A 260 -10.98 15.64 8.44
N LEU A 261 -12.16 16.26 8.30
CA LEU A 261 -13.32 15.64 7.64
C LEU A 261 -13.03 15.31 6.18
N ARG A 262 -12.38 16.23 5.47
CA ARG A 262 -11.94 16.01 4.08
C ARG A 262 -10.93 14.87 3.97
N GLN A 263 -9.97 14.77 4.89
CA GLN A 263 -8.98 13.69 4.91
C GLN A 263 -9.66 12.33 5.07
N CYS A 264 -10.58 12.20 6.04
CA CYS A 264 -11.38 10.99 6.23
C CYS A 264 -12.20 10.64 4.98
N ARG A 265 -12.84 11.62 4.34
CA ARG A 265 -13.62 11.42 3.11
C ARG A 265 -12.77 10.92 1.94
N VAL A 266 -11.60 11.51 1.72
CA VAL A 266 -10.69 11.11 0.64
C VAL A 266 -10.23 9.67 0.85
N ILE A 267 -9.80 9.32 2.07
CA ILE A 267 -9.28 7.99 2.39
C ILE A 267 -10.38 6.93 2.26
N ALA A 268 -11.59 7.20 2.77
CA ALA A 268 -12.73 6.31 2.60
C ALA A 268 -13.09 6.07 1.13
N ARG A 269 -13.07 7.13 0.30
CA ARG A 269 -13.30 7.03 -1.15
C ARG A 269 -12.27 6.12 -1.82
N GLN A 270 -10.99 6.27 -1.46
CA GLN A 270 -9.94 5.44 -2.05
C GLN A 270 -10.10 3.97 -1.68
N TYR A 271 -10.34 3.68 -0.40
CA TYR A 271 -10.65 2.32 0.05
C TYR A 271 -11.80 1.70 -0.75
N ALA A 272 -12.92 2.43 -0.84
CA ALA A 272 -14.11 1.95 -1.50
C ALA A 272 -13.91 1.70 -3.01
N ASN A 273 -13.10 2.53 -3.68
CA ASN A 273 -12.70 2.29 -5.07
C ASN A 273 -11.86 1.02 -5.22
N MET A 274 -10.89 0.76 -4.33
CA MET A 274 -10.11 -0.48 -4.34
C MET A 274 -11.01 -1.69 -4.16
N TYR A 275 -11.89 -1.64 -3.17
CA TYR A 275 -12.83 -2.72 -2.88
C TYR A 275 -13.71 -3.00 -4.10
N LYS A 276 -14.24 -1.95 -4.74
CA LYS A 276 -15.06 -2.08 -5.95
C LYS A 276 -14.30 -2.77 -7.09
N CYS A 277 -13.04 -2.40 -7.32
CA CYS A 277 -12.18 -3.06 -8.31
C CYS A 277 -11.88 -4.53 -7.94
N ALA A 278 -11.77 -4.83 -6.64
CA ALA A 278 -11.46 -6.17 -6.16
C ALA A 278 -12.64 -7.15 -6.15
N HIS A 279 -13.85 -6.65 -5.88
CA HIS A 279 -14.96 -7.52 -5.49
C HIS A 279 -16.27 -7.27 -6.24
N ILE A 280 -16.47 -6.09 -6.87
CA ILE A 280 -17.77 -5.71 -7.47
C ILE A 280 -17.71 -5.67 -9.00
N ARG A 281 -16.66 -5.09 -9.58
CA ARG A 281 -16.50 -4.99 -11.05
C ARG A 281 -15.08 -5.34 -11.47
N PRO A 282 -14.76 -6.63 -11.66
CA PRO A 282 -13.44 -7.05 -12.09
C PRO A 282 -13.16 -6.87 -13.60
N ASP A 283 -14.00 -6.19 -14.40
CA ASP A 283 -13.89 -6.17 -15.87
C ASP A 283 -13.16 -4.94 -16.48
N ALA A 284 -11.91 -5.18 -16.91
CA ALA A 284 -11.20 -4.67 -18.11
C ALA A 284 -9.69 -4.89 -17.87
N SER A 285 -9.14 -5.99 -18.41
CA SER A 285 -7.73 -6.48 -18.54
C SER A 285 -6.64 -6.10 -17.52
N SER A 286 -6.59 -4.88 -16.99
CA SER A 286 -5.68 -4.41 -15.93
C SER A 286 -6.34 -4.33 -14.54
N ALA A 287 -7.65 -4.06 -14.47
CA ALA A 287 -8.40 -4.00 -13.21
C ALA A 287 -8.57 -5.39 -12.55
N SER A 288 -8.64 -6.44 -13.38
CA SER A 288 -8.73 -7.83 -12.92
C SER A 288 -7.48 -8.28 -12.17
N SER A 289 -6.28 -7.91 -12.66
CA SER A 289 -5.01 -8.25 -12.01
C SER A 289 -4.87 -7.59 -10.64
N MET A 290 -5.31 -6.33 -10.52
CA MET A 290 -5.39 -5.62 -9.23
C MET A 290 -6.39 -6.26 -8.28
N GLY A 291 -7.59 -6.58 -8.79
CA GLY A 291 -8.61 -7.22 -7.97
C GLY A 291 -8.16 -8.57 -7.41
N VAL A 292 -7.47 -9.37 -8.24
CA VAL A 292 -6.84 -10.63 -7.82
C VAL A 292 -5.84 -10.39 -6.70
N LEU A 293 -4.93 -9.42 -6.82
CA LEU A 293 -3.95 -9.12 -5.76
C LEU A 293 -4.62 -8.63 -4.46
N PHE A 294 -5.60 -7.74 -4.54
CA PHE A 294 -6.36 -7.30 -3.37
C PHE A 294 -7.07 -8.46 -2.66
N THR A 295 -7.64 -9.39 -3.42
CA THR A 295 -8.27 -10.60 -2.88
C THR A 295 -7.25 -11.60 -2.32
N GLN A 296 -6.08 -11.72 -2.98
CA GLN A 296 -4.99 -12.60 -2.59
C GLN A 296 -4.33 -12.14 -1.30
N HIS A 297 -4.28 -10.83 -1.04
CA HIS A 297 -3.59 -10.26 0.12
C HIS A 297 -4.52 -9.90 1.28
N GLY A 298 -5.82 -10.23 1.20
CA GLY A 298 -6.77 -10.01 2.30
C GLY A 298 -7.03 -8.53 2.59
N LEU A 299 -7.28 -7.72 1.55
CA LEU A 299 -7.61 -6.30 1.71
C LEU A 299 -8.81 -6.12 2.65
N CYS A 300 -8.59 -5.34 3.72
CA CYS A 300 -9.65 -4.84 4.61
C CYS A 300 -9.36 -3.38 4.99
N TYR A 301 -10.38 -2.67 5.45
CA TYR A 301 -10.28 -1.26 5.78
C TYR A 301 -9.25 -0.99 6.86
N GLU A 302 -9.16 -1.83 7.90
CA GLU A 302 -8.21 -1.60 9.00
C GLU A 302 -6.76 -1.69 8.55
N LEU A 303 -6.45 -2.68 7.71
CA LEU A 303 -5.13 -2.83 7.13
C LEU A 303 -4.77 -1.58 6.30
N TYR A 304 -5.69 -1.15 5.44
CA TYR A 304 -5.51 0.03 4.62
C TYR A 304 -5.32 1.29 5.47
N ARG A 305 -6.17 1.50 6.48
CA ARG A 305 -6.11 2.61 7.42
C ARG A 305 -4.77 2.67 8.16
N SER A 306 -4.25 1.52 8.62
CA SER A 306 -2.97 1.45 9.34
C SER A 306 -1.76 1.81 8.49
N ARG A 307 -1.83 1.62 7.16
CA ARG A 307 -0.71 1.93 6.24
C ARG A 307 -0.73 3.35 5.71
N ILE A 308 -1.91 3.96 5.61
CA ILE A 308 -2.02 5.36 5.16
C ILE A 308 -1.83 6.38 6.30
N ALA A 309 -2.20 6.03 7.54
CA ALA A 309 -2.08 6.91 8.70
C ALA A 309 -0.65 7.42 9.00
N PRO A 310 0.43 6.61 8.93
CA PRO A 310 1.78 7.15 9.13
C PRO A 310 2.19 8.17 8.07
N LYS A 311 1.60 8.10 6.86
CA LYS A 311 1.90 9.05 5.78
C LYS A 311 1.16 10.37 5.93
N THR A 312 -0.03 10.38 6.53
CA THR A 312 -0.74 11.64 6.80
C THR A 312 -0.06 12.47 7.89
N LEU A 313 0.62 11.84 8.86
CA LEU A 313 1.40 12.55 9.89
C LEU A 313 2.55 13.37 9.30
N CYS A 314 3.19 12.90 8.22
CA CYS A 314 4.29 13.63 7.58
C CYS A 314 3.85 14.90 6.84
N TYR A 315 2.55 15.08 6.56
CA TYR A 315 2.03 16.28 5.89
C TYR A 315 1.41 17.29 6.87
N ASP A 316 0.87 16.85 8.01
CA ASP A 316 0.29 17.74 9.01
C ASP A 316 1.34 18.30 10.00
N CYS A 317 2.48 17.61 10.18
CA CYS A 317 3.66 18.22 10.77
C CYS A 317 4.39 19.03 9.68
N SER A 318 4.34 20.36 9.79
CA SER A 318 5.30 21.28 9.15
C SER A 318 6.72 21.11 9.73
N PHE A 319 7.19 19.88 9.85
CA PHE A 319 8.57 19.51 10.12
C PHE A 319 9.05 18.71 8.92
N ASN A 320 9.74 19.43 8.04
CA ASN A 320 10.56 18.86 6.97
C ASN A 320 11.52 17.82 7.56
N MET A 321 11.08 16.56 7.59
CA MET A 321 11.97 15.42 7.52
C MET A 321 11.60 14.56 6.31
N VAL A 322 11.17 15.23 5.24
CA VAL A 322 11.58 14.83 3.91
C VAL A 322 13.09 15.07 3.91
N CYS A 323 13.87 13.99 3.90
CA CYS A 323 15.27 14.04 3.47
C CYS A 323 15.28 14.79 2.14
N THR A 324 15.60 16.07 2.24
CA THR A 324 15.78 16.97 1.11
C THR A 324 17.18 16.61 0.62
N CYS A 325 17.24 15.85 -0.46
CA CYS A 325 18.35 16.00 -1.39
C CYS A 325 18.17 17.33 -2.13
#